data_AF-A0A8T7JNQ8-F1
#
_entry.id   AF-A0A8T7JNQ8-F1
#
_cell.length_a   1.000
_cell.length_b   1.000
_cell.length_c   1.000
_cell.angle_alpha   90.00
_cell.angle_beta   90.00
_cell.angle_gamma   90.00
#
_symmetry.space_group_name_H-M   'P 1'
#
loop_
_entity.id
_entity.type
_entity.pdbx_description
1 polymer ?
#
loop_
_entity_poly.entity_id
_entity_poly.type
_entity_poly.pdbx_seq_one_letter_code
_entity_poly.pdbx_strand_id
1 'polypeptide(L)'
;MDLAEIRRKNAATIMQENALDELSFALCLGKDEEQITALLKPGSPKTIPDALARLMEQTFSKPKLWLDHAEGADQSGPSYDLFG
;
A
#
# COMPACT_ATOMS: atom_id res chain seq x y z
N MET A 1 -0.69 0.00 -15.83
CA MET A 1 -0.38 0.68 -14.57
C MET A 1 0.99 0.18 -14.15
N ASP A 2 1.94 1.08 -13.91
CA ASP A 2 3.27 0.67 -13.45
C ASP A 2 3.24 0.30 -11.95
N LEU A 3 4.28 -0.38 -11.45
CA LEU A 3 4.34 -0.80 -10.04
C LEU A 3 4.26 0.39 -9.07
N ALA A 4 4.81 1.54 -9.44
CA ALA A 4 4.78 2.72 -8.59
C ALA A 4 3.37 3.29 -8.47
N GLU A 5 2.61 3.33 -9.56
CA GLU A 5 1.20 3.70 -9.59
C GLU A 5 0.34 2.71 -8.79
N ILE A 6 0.58 1.40 -8.93
CA ILE A 6 -0.13 0.36 -8.16
C ILE A 6 0.08 0.59 -6.66
N ARG A 7 1.34 0.72 -6.23
CA ARG A 7 1.67 0.95 -4.81
C ARG A 7 1.04 2.23 -4.27
N ARG A 8 1.05 3.32 -5.05
CA ARG A 8 0.41 4.59 -4.62
C ARG A 8 -1.09 4.44 -4.46
N LYS A 9 -1.75 3.81 -5.42
CA LYS A 9 -3.20 3.55 -5.35
C LYS A 9 -3.53 2.71 -4.12
N ASN A 10 -2.78 1.63 -3.91
CA ASN A 10 -2.98 0.73 -2.76
C ASN A 10 -2.69 1.42 -1.42
N ALA A 11 -1.68 2.28 -1.35
CA ALA A 11 -1.42 3.10 -0.15
C ALA A 11 -2.56 4.08 0.12
N ALA A 12 -3.13 4.72 -0.91
CA ALA A 12 -4.31 5.57 -0.77
C ALA A 12 -5.53 4.77 -0.29
N THR A 13 -5.71 3.53 -0.76
CA THR A 13 -6.75 2.62 -0.25
C THR A 13 -6.57 2.34 1.23
N ILE A 14 -5.34 2.06 1.69
CA ILE A 14 -5.07 1.85 3.12
C ILE A 14 -5.46 3.10 3.93
N MET A 15 -5.09 4.29 3.46
CA MET A 15 -5.45 5.54 4.15
C MET A 15 -6.97 5.70 4.26
N GLN A 16 -7.70 5.45 3.17
CA GLN A 16 -9.16 5.54 3.15
C GLN A 16 -9.81 4.51 4.09
N GLU A 17 -9.38 3.25 4.03
CA GLU A 17 -9.91 2.17 4.88
C GLU A 17 -9.71 2.44 6.38
N ASN A 18 -8.60 3.09 6.73
CA ASN A 18 -8.25 3.39 8.13
C ASN A 18 -8.65 4.82 8.55
N ALA A 19 -9.32 5.58 7.66
CA ALA A 19 -9.68 6.99 7.86
C ALA A 19 -8.48 7.87 8.31
N LEU A 20 -7.32 7.67 7.67
CA LEU A 20 -6.09 8.40 7.95
C LEU A 20 -5.85 9.51 6.93
N ASP A 21 -5.39 10.64 7.42
CA ASP A 21 -4.75 11.69 6.64
C ASP A 21 -3.24 11.40 6.47
N GLU A 22 -2.57 12.17 5.61
CA GLU A 22 -1.16 11.97 5.25
C GLU A 22 -0.24 12.06 6.47
N LEU A 23 -0.54 12.97 7.41
CA LEU A 23 0.20 13.11 8.66
C LEU A 23 0.06 11.87 9.53
N SER A 24 -1.16 11.42 9.83
CA SER A 24 -1.37 10.23 10.66
C SER A 24 -0.78 8.98 10.02
N PHE A 25 -0.89 8.86 8.69
CA PHE A 25 -0.28 7.77 7.94
C PHE A 25 1.26 7.77 8.06
N ALA A 26 1.89 8.95 7.98
CA ALA A 26 3.33 9.08 8.17
C ALA A 26 3.77 8.73 9.60
N LEU A 27 3.00 9.16 10.61
CA LEU A 27 3.26 8.83 12.01
C LEU A 27 3.19 7.32 12.27
N CYS A 28 2.21 6.62 11.71
CA CYS A 28 2.12 5.15 11.80
C CYS A 28 3.32 4.42 11.19
N LEU A 29 3.98 5.03 10.19
CA LEU A 29 5.16 4.48 9.52
C LEU A 29 6.48 4.96 10.14
N GLY A 30 6.44 5.84 11.14
CA GLY A 30 7.63 6.49 11.70
C GLY A 30 8.41 7.28 10.64
N LYS A 31 7.69 7.96 9.74
CA LYS A 31 8.24 8.77 8.64
C LYS A 31 7.79 10.22 8.73
N ASP A 32 8.51 11.08 8.03
CA ASP A 32 8.14 12.48 7.87
C ASP A 32 6.94 12.63 6.93
N GLU A 33 6.00 13.49 7.30
CA GLU A 33 4.81 13.79 6.51
C GLU A 33 5.18 14.25 5.10
N GLU A 34 6.13 15.17 4.95
CA GLU A 34 6.57 15.68 3.64
C GLU A 34 7.10 14.57 2.73
N GLN A 35 7.75 13.55 3.31
CA GLN A 35 8.26 12.40 2.57
C GLN A 35 7.11 11.55 2.03
N ILE A 36 6.12 11.26 2.88
CA ILE A 36 4.94 10.46 2.53
C ILE A 36 4.07 11.20 1.52
N THR A 37 3.77 12.46 1.75
CA THR A 37 3.00 13.31 0.83
C THR A 37 3.66 13.39 -0.55
N ALA A 38 4.99 13.53 -0.61
CA ALA A 38 5.71 13.54 -1.88
C ALA A 38 5.67 12.19 -2.62
N LEU A 39 5.54 11.06 -1.91
CA LEU A 39 5.43 9.72 -2.50
C LEU A 39 4.03 9.43 -3.02
N LEU A 40 3.01 9.85 -2.27
CA LEU A 40 1.59 9.60 -2.57
C LEU A 40 1.01 10.57 -3.60
N LYS A 41 1.65 11.72 -3.81
CA LYS A 41 1.22 12.71 -4.80
C LYS A 41 1.08 12.07 -6.20
N PRO A 42 -0.07 12.24 -6.88
CA PRO A 42 -0.28 11.75 -8.24
C PRO A 42 0.79 12.28 -9.21
N GLY A 43 1.33 11.42 -10.07
CA GLY A 43 2.36 11.79 -11.04
C GLY A 43 3.73 12.15 -10.42
N SER A 44 3.94 11.90 -9.12
CA SER A 44 5.23 12.13 -8.49
C SER A 44 6.33 11.26 -9.13
N PRO A 45 7.53 11.81 -9.38
CA PRO A 45 8.68 11.02 -9.80
C PRO A 45 9.19 10.11 -8.68
N LYS A 46 8.82 10.35 -7.41
CA LYS A 46 9.22 9.52 -6.28
C LYS A 46 8.36 8.26 -6.21
N THR A 47 9.00 7.11 -6.04
CA THR A 47 8.36 5.80 -5.96
C THR A 47 8.42 5.25 -4.55
N ILE A 48 7.45 4.43 -4.17
CA ILE A 48 7.46 3.72 -2.88
C ILE A 48 8.45 2.55 -3.00
N PRO A 49 9.61 2.59 -2.31
CA PRO A 49 10.60 1.52 -2.38
C PRO A 49 10.08 0.26 -1.66
N ASP A 50 10.65 -0.90 -1.99
CA ASP A 50 10.19 -2.20 -1.46
C ASP A 50 10.17 -2.24 0.07
N ALA A 51 11.21 -1.69 0.72
CA ALA A 51 11.27 -1.64 2.18
C ALA A 51 10.10 -0.85 2.79
N LEU A 52 9.71 0.25 2.15
CA LEU A 52 8.58 1.05 2.61
C LEU A 52 7.24 0.36 2.30
N ALA A 53 7.13 -0.31 1.15
CA ALA A 53 5.93 -1.08 0.82
C ALA A 53 5.70 -2.22 1.82
N ARG A 54 6.75 -2.96 2.20
CA ARG A 54 6.67 -4.00 3.23
C ARG A 54 6.36 -3.42 4.62
N LEU A 55 6.90 -2.26 4.95
CA LEU A 55 6.57 -1.56 6.19
C LEU A 55 5.08 -1.19 6.23
N MET A 56 4.54 -0.63 5.14
CA MET A 56 3.11 -0.31 5.02
C MET A 56 2.24 -1.57 5.20
N GLU A 57 2.60 -2.67 4.53
CA GLU A 57 1.87 -3.93 4.69
C GLU A 57 1.85 -4.42 6.15
N GLN A 58 3.01 -4.38 6.81
CA GLN A 58 3.14 -4.80 8.20
C GLN A 58 2.33 -3.90 9.14
N THR A 59 2.47 -2.57 9.02
CA THR A 59 1.80 -1.60 9.89
C THR A 59 0.28 -1.70 9.78
N PHE A 60 -0.24 -1.95 8.57
CA PHE A 60 -1.68 -2.00 8.29
C PHE A 60 -2.22 -3.43 8.13
N SER A 61 -1.48 -4.43 8.61
CA SER A 61 -1.88 -5.85 8.63
C SER A 61 -2.34 -6.39 7.26
N LYS A 62 -1.72 -5.92 6.18
CA LYS A 62 -1.93 -6.47 4.82
C LYS A 62 -1.00 -7.66 4.59
N PRO A 63 -1.41 -8.64 3.75
CA PRO A 63 -0.52 -9.74 3.40
C PRO A 63 0.71 -9.24 2.63
N LYS A 64 1.80 -10.02 2.69
CA LYS A 64 3.04 -9.72 1.96
C LYS A 64 2.74 -9.55 0.47
N LEU A 65 3.35 -8.56 -0.17
CA LEU A 65 3.16 -8.21 -1.60
C LEU A 65 1.81 -7.58 -1.93
N TRP A 66 0.92 -7.36 -0.97
CA TRP A 66 -0.38 -6.75 -1.23
C TRP A 66 -0.28 -5.38 -1.92
N LEU A 67 0.70 -4.54 -1.53
CA LEU A 67 0.89 -3.23 -2.18
C LEU A 67 1.29 -3.34 -3.65
N ASP A 68 1.80 -4.48 -4.09
CA ASP A 68 2.31 -4.69 -5.45
C ASP A 68 1.24 -5.27 -6.39
N HIS A 69 0.09 -5.67 -5.85
CA HIS A 69 -0.98 -6.30 -6.60
C HIS A 69 -1.94 -5.24 -7.15
N ALA A 70 -2.15 -5.25 -8.46
CA ALA A 70 -3.21 -4.46 -9.08
C ALA A 70 -4.57 -5.10 -8.81
N GLU A 71 -5.56 -4.32 -8.35
CA GLU A 71 -6.95 -4.79 -8.35
C GLU A 71 -7.35 -5.26 -9.75
N GLY A 72 -7.74 -6.53 -9.88
CA GLY A 72 -8.08 -7.18 -11.15
C GLY A 72 -6.98 -8.08 -11.74
N ALA A 73 -5.76 -8.07 -11.20
CA ALA A 73 -4.74 -9.07 -11.49
C ALA A 73 -4.96 -10.29 -10.57
N ASP A 74 -5.71 -11.26 -11.08
CA ASP A 74 -5.89 -12.61 -10.51
C ASP A 74 -6.14 -12.70 -9.00
N GLN A 75 -7.42 -12.58 -8.62
CA GLN A 75 -7.95 -13.27 -7.44
C GLN A 75 -8.09 -14.79 -7.68
N SER A 76 -7.17 -15.38 -8.44
CA SER A 76 -7.02 -16.84 -8.53
C SER A 76 -6.24 -17.33 -7.32
N GLY A 77 -6.77 -17.04 -6.12
CA GLY A 77 -6.32 -17.68 -4.89
C GLY A 77 -6.74 -19.14 -4.89
N PRO A 78 -5.93 -20.07 -4.36
CA PRO A 78 -6.37 -21.45 -4.20
C PRO A 78 -7.61 -21.47 -3.31
N SER A 79 -8.72 -21.97 -3.85
CA SER A 79 -9.91 -22.30 -3.08
C SER A 79 -9.50 -23.31 -2.01
N TYR A 80 -9.26 -22.85 -0.79
CA TYR A 80 -9.16 -23.74 0.35
C TYR A 80 -10.56 -24.26 0.61
N ASP A 81 -10.83 -25.46 0.10
CA ASP A 81 -11.95 -26.27 0.55
C ASP A 81 -11.70 -26.63 2.02
N LEU A 82 -12.48 -26.02 2.92
CA LEU A 82 -12.40 -26.23 4.36
C LEU A 82 -13.33 -27.36 4.84
N PHE A 83 -13.87 -28.16 3.93
CA PHE A 83 -14.72 -29.30 4.28
C PHE A 83 -14.35 -30.53 3.45
N GLY A 84 -13.28 -31.21 3.89
CA GLY A 84 -13.03 -32.61 3.51
C GLY A 84 -13.98 -33.57 4.22
#